data_AF-A0A7L4THC9-F1
#
_entry.id   AF-A0A7L4THC9-F1
#
_cell.length_a   1.000
_cell.length_b   1.000
_cell.length_c   1.000
_cell.angle_alpha   90.00
_cell.angle_beta   90.00
_cell.angle_gamma   90.00
#
_symmetry.space_group_name_H-M   'P 1'
#
loop_
_entity.id
_entity.type
_entity.pdbx_description
1 polymer ?
#
loop_
_entity_poly.entity_id
_entity_poly.type
_entity_poly.pdbx_seq_one_letter_code
_entity_poly.pdbx_strand_id
1 'polypeptide(L)' 'MKAVTYQGNHSVEVCEVPAAKLEKRDDVSVRITSTAICGSDL' A
#
# COMPACT_ATOMS: atom_id res chain seq x y z
N MET A 1 -6.87 0.19 -7.84
CA MET A 1 -6.20 1.27 -7.10
C MET A 1 -4.71 1.00 -7.18
N LYS A 2 -3.89 2.04 -7.28
CA LYS A 2 -2.44 1.86 -7.39
C LYS A 2 -1.80 1.66 -6.02
N ALA A 3 -0.89 0.70 -5.91
CA ALA A 3 -0.10 0.45 -4.72
C ALA A 3 1.35 0.13 -5.10
N VAL A 4 2.30 0.59 -4.28
CA VAL A 4 3.70 0.13 -4.34
C VAL A 4 3.73 -1.25 -3.68
N THR A 5 4.33 -2.22 -4.36
CA THR A 5 4.41 -3.63 -3.93
C THR A 5 5.85 -4.10 -4.02
N TYR A 6 6.17 -5.19 -3.31
CA TYR A 6 7.51 -5.80 -3.30
C TYR A 6 7.50 -7.12 -4.06
N GLN A 7 8.38 -7.25 -5.04
CA GLN A 7 8.46 -8.38 -5.98
C GLN A 7 9.68 -9.26 -5.72
N GLY A 8 10.60 -8.80 -4.87
CA GLY A 8 11.86 -9.47 -4.58
C GLY A 8 12.95 -8.45 -4.34
N ASN A 9 14.16 -8.97 -4.09
CA ASN A 9 15.28 -8.11 -3.70
C ASN A 9 15.53 -7.01 -4.75
N HIS A 10 15.51 -5.76 -4.31
CA HIS A 10 15.66 -4.57 -5.16
C HIS A 10 14.62 -4.46 -6.30
N SER A 11 13.47 -5.13 -6.17
CA SER A 11 12.38 -5.10 -7.15
C SER A 11 11.08 -4.66 -6.49
N VAL A 12 10.65 -3.45 -6.83
CA VAL A 12 9.40 -2.85 -6.36
C VAL A 12 8.64 -2.26 -7.54
N GLU A 13 7.33 -2.47 -7.56
CA GLU A 13 6.49 -2.06 -8.67
C GLU A 13 5.21 -1.38 -8.21
N VAL A 14 4.68 -0.49 -9.06
CA VAL A 14 3.34 0.08 -8.89
C VAL A 14 2.35 -0.80 -9.64
N CYS A 15 1.51 -1.51 -8.89
CA CYS A 15 0.50 -2.41 -9.46
C CYS A 15 -0.91 -1.85 -9.27
N GLU A 16 -1.82 -2.17 -10.20
CA GLU A 16 -3.25 -2.02 -9.97
C GLU A 16 -3.75 -3.20 -9.13
N VAL A 17 -4.29 -2.88 -7.96
CA VAL A 17 -4.85 -3.84 -7.00
C VAL A 17 -6.31 -3.51 -6.69
N PRO A 18 -7.10 -4.47 -6.17
CA PRO A 18 -8.46 -4.19 -5.70
C PRO A 18 -8.49 -3.09 -4.64
N ALA A 19 -9.59 -2.35 -4.56
CA ALA A 19 -9.80 -1.40 -3.48
C ALA A 19 -9.83 -2.10 -2.11
N ALA A 20 -9.35 -1.42 -1.08
CA ALA A 20 -9.41 -1.90 0.30
C ALA A 20 -10.87 -2.18 0.72
N LYS A 21 -11.05 -3.25 1.50
CA LYS A 21 -12.34 -3.65 2.07
C LYS A 21 -12.28 -3.52 3.59
N LEU A 22 -13.43 -3.22 4.20
CA LEU A 22 -13.59 -3.25 5.65
C LEU A 22 -13.93 -4.67 6.06
N GLU A 23 -13.16 -5.26 6.96
CA GLU A 23 -13.33 -6.66 7.40
C GLU A 23 -13.95 -6.71 8.80
N LYS A 24 -13.63 -5.72 9.64
CA LYS A 24 -14.14 -5.56 10.99
C LYS A 24 -15.02 -4.32 11.10
N ARG A 25 -15.82 -4.28 12.17
CA ARG A 25 -16.78 -3.20 12.42
C ARG A 25 -16.11 -1.84 12.66
N ASP A 26 -14.89 -1.86 13.17
CA ASP A 26 -14.10 -0.69 13.57
C ASP A 26 -13.05 -0.26 12.52
N ASP A 27 -13.00 -0.93 11.37
CA ASP A 27 -12.12 -0.53 10.28
C ASP A 27 -12.56 0.80 9.65
N VAL A 28 -11.59 1.58 9.16
CA VAL A 28 -11.82 2.81 8.39
C VAL A 28 -11.01 2.81 7.11
N SER A 29 -11.60 3.35 6.04
CA SER A 29 -10.90 3.58 4.77
C SER A 29 -10.40 5.02 4.71
N VAL A 30 -9.12 5.20 4.35
CA VAL A 30 -8.49 6.51 4.27
C VAL A 30 -7.96 6.74 2.85
N ARG A 31 -8.25 7.91 2.27
CA ARG A 31 -7.61 8.37 1.04
C ARG A 31 -6.24 8.96 1.39
N ILE A 32 -5.18 8.27 1.00
CA ILE A 32 -3.81 8.75 1.21
C ILE A 32 -3.56 9.96 0.30
N THR A 33 -3.21 11.09 0.89
CA THR A 33 -2.77 12.31 0.18
C THR A 33 -1.26 12.39 0.05
N SER A 34 -0.55 11.88 1.06
CA SER A 34 0.91 11.84 1.13
C SER A 34 1.35 10.67 2.00
N THR A 35 2.41 10.00 1.59
CA THR A 35 3.15 9.00 2.37
C THR A 35 4.63 9.08 1.98
N ALA A 36 5.51 8.57 2.82
CA ALA A 36 6.96 8.64 2.62
C ALA A 36 7.59 7.24 2.71
N ILE A 37 8.84 7.15 2.27
CA ILE A 37 9.68 5.96 2.40
C ILE A 37 10.46 6.07 3.72
N CYS A 38 10.51 5.00 4.48
CA CYS A 38 11.27 4.87 5.72
C CYS A 38 12.59 4.13 5.46
N GLY A 39 13.61 4.36 6.30
CA GLY A 39 14.86 3.60 6.25
C GLY A 39 14.70 2.10 6.53
N SER A 40 13.62 1.69 7.18
CA SER A 40 13.27 0.29 7.41
C SER A 40 12.69 -0.42 6.18
N ASP A 41 12.34 0.33 5.13
CA ASP A 41 11.82 -0.22 3.88
C ASP A 41 12.95 -0.71 2.95
N LEU A 42 14.21 -0.34 3.24
CA LEU A 42 15.42 -0.81 2.56
C LEU A 42 15.89 -2.15 3.14
#